data_AF-A0A2D4PT59-F1
#
_entry.id   AF-A0A2D4PT59-F1
#
_cell.length_a   1.000
_cell.length_b   1.000
_cell.length_c   1.000
_cell.angle_alpha   90.00
_cell.angle_beta   90.00
_cell.angle_gamma   90.00
#
_symmetry.space_group_name_H-M   'P 1'
#
loop_
_entity.id
_entity.type
_entity.pdbx_description
1 polymer ?
#
loop_
_entity_poly.entity_id
_entity_poly.type
_entity_poly.pdbx_seq_one_letter_code
_entity_poly.pdbx_strand_id
1 'polypeptide(L)'
;MEMVMQHSSEQEEMRAFPGPLTKDDTHKVDVINYAQNKATRCSQNDALIDKESARLLWDFVVLLCRQNGTVVGTDIAELLLQDHKTVWLPGKSPNEANLIDFTNEAVDHMPEESGEAQLSFLTDSLIATIDSLEKETERFRELLLYGRKK
;
A
#
# COMPACT_ATOMS: atom_id res chain seq x y z
N MET A 1 19.51 -22.53 -26.63
CA MET A 1 19.06 -21.12 -26.58
C MET A 1 18.90 -20.62 -25.14
N GLU A 2 18.76 -21.50 -24.13
CA GLU A 2 18.67 -21.14 -22.70
C GLU A 2 19.97 -20.56 -22.10
N MET A 3 21.14 -20.75 -22.71
CA MET A 3 22.43 -20.32 -22.14
C MET A 3 22.68 -18.80 -22.18
N VAL A 4 21.95 -18.04 -22.99
CA VAL A 4 22.21 -16.60 -23.18
C VAL A 4 21.57 -15.73 -22.09
N MET A 5 20.59 -16.24 -21.33
CA MET A 5 19.85 -15.45 -20.33
C MET A 5 20.07 -15.86 -18.87
N GLN A 6 20.88 -16.89 -18.59
CA GLN A 6 21.06 -17.49 -17.23
C GLN A 6 21.53 -16.53 -16.13
N HIS A 7 22.01 -15.35 -16.50
CA HIS A 7 22.55 -14.32 -15.62
C HIS A 7 21.79 -12.99 -15.69
N SER A 8 20.60 -12.95 -16.31
CA SER A 8 19.76 -11.75 -16.20
C SER A 8 19.25 -11.60 -14.77
N SER A 9 19.08 -10.35 -14.34
CA SER A 9 18.49 -10.03 -13.04
C SER A 9 17.10 -10.64 -12.88
N GLU A 10 16.30 -10.61 -13.95
CA GLU A 10 14.96 -11.19 -14.03
C GLU A 10 14.97 -12.71 -13.75
N GLN A 11 15.95 -13.43 -14.30
CA GLN A 11 16.07 -14.87 -14.07
C GLN A 11 16.53 -15.19 -12.65
N GLU A 12 17.37 -14.34 -12.05
CA GLU A 12 17.72 -14.46 -10.64
C GLU A 12 16.51 -14.18 -9.72
N GLU A 13 15.65 -13.21 -10.08
CA GLU A 13 14.40 -12.99 -9.37
C GLU A 13 13.45 -14.19 -9.44
N MET A 14 13.32 -14.81 -10.62
CA MET A 14 12.49 -16.02 -10.80
C MET A 14 13.02 -17.20 -9.98
N ARG A 15 14.34 -17.37 -9.88
CA ARG A 15 14.97 -18.43 -9.05
C ARG A 15 14.79 -18.19 -7.56
N ALA A 16 14.75 -16.94 -7.13
CA ALA A 16 14.55 -16.58 -5.73
C ALA A 16 13.09 -16.76 -5.28
N PHE A 17 12.14 -16.88 -6.21
CA PHE A 17 10.73 -17.11 -5.89
C PHE A 17 10.57 -18.45 -5.16
N PRO A 18 9.78 -18.53 -4.05
CA PRO A 18 9.72 -19.69 -3.18
C PRO A 18 8.82 -20.79 -3.76
N GLY A 19 9.21 -21.31 -4.93
CA GLY A 19 8.56 -22.44 -5.61
C GLY A 19 7.15 -22.14 -6.13
N PRO A 20 6.52 -23.08 -6.85
CA PRO A 20 5.08 -23.05 -7.04
C PRO A 20 4.43 -23.04 -5.65
N LEU A 21 3.55 -22.06 -5.38
CA LEU A 21 2.94 -21.84 -4.05
C LEU A 21 1.88 -22.90 -3.69
N THR A 22 2.23 -24.17 -3.86
CA THR A 22 1.44 -25.34 -3.45
C THR A 22 1.62 -25.56 -1.95
N LYS A 23 0.57 -26.08 -1.30
CA LYS A 23 0.57 -26.32 0.15
C LYS A 23 1.58 -27.40 0.58
N ASP A 24 1.92 -28.31 -0.33
CA ASP A 24 2.76 -29.47 -0.06
C ASP A 24 4.26 -29.18 -0.22
N ASP A 25 4.62 -28.19 -1.05
CA ASP A 25 6.03 -27.93 -1.40
C ASP A 25 6.58 -26.63 -0.82
N THR A 26 5.71 -25.68 -0.44
CA THR A 26 6.13 -24.34 0.00
C THR A 26 5.78 -24.09 1.46
N HIS A 27 6.80 -23.81 2.28
CA HIS A 27 6.56 -23.40 3.66
C HIS A 27 6.11 -21.95 3.73
N LYS A 28 5.11 -21.68 4.56
CA LYS A 28 4.61 -20.33 4.84
C LYS A 28 5.72 -19.35 5.23
N VAL A 29 6.71 -19.81 6.00
CA VAL A 29 7.84 -18.98 6.43
C VAL A 29 8.70 -18.49 5.27
N ASP A 30 8.86 -19.30 4.23
CA ASP A 30 9.67 -18.95 3.06
C ASP A 30 8.98 -17.87 2.23
N VAL A 31 7.65 -17.95 2.10
CA VAL A 31 6.84 -16.91 1.44
C VAL A 31 6.92 -15.59 2.20
N ILE A 32 6.82 -15.64 3.54
CA ILE A 32 6.96 -14.45 4.39
C ILE A 32 8.35 -13.82 4.23
N ASN A 33 9.41 -14.63 4.32
CA ASN A 33 10.78 -14.15 4.18
C ASN A 33 11.04 -13.56 2.78
N TYR A 34 10.52 -14.19 1.74
CA TYR A 34 10.59 -13.68 0.37
C TYR A 34 9.92 -12.31 0.24
N ALA A 35 8.69 -12.17 0.74
CA ALA A 35 7.94 -10.91 0.70
C ALA A 35 8.65 -9.80 1.51
N GLN A 36 9.18 -10.11 2.70
CA GLN A 36 9.95 -9.16 3.51
C GLN A 36 11.23 -8.70 2.80
N ASN A 37 11.92 -9.60 2.09
CA ASN A 37 13.07 -9.25 1.28
C ASN A 37 12.67 -8.33 0.11
N LYS A 38 11.54 -8.57 -0.56
CA LYS A 38 11.04 -7.67 -1.61
C LYS A 38 10.66 -6.30 -1.06
N ALA A 39 10.01 -6.21 0.11
CA ALA A 39 9.75 -4.93 0.79
C ALA A 39 11.04 -4.14 1.08
N THR A 40 12.07 -4.84 1.58
CA THR A 40 13.40 -4.26 1.86
C THR A 40 14.06 -3.75 0.58
N ARG A 41 14.00 -4.53 -0.50
CA ARG A 41 14.54 -4.13 -1.81
C ARG A 41 13.82 -2.93 -2.41
N CYS A 42 12.50 -2.83 -2.26
CA CYS A 42 11.75 -1.64 -2.68
C CYS A 42 12.30 -0.39 -1.98
N SER A 43 12.57 -0.47 -0.68
CA SER A 43 13.11 0.65 0.10
C SER A 43 14.52 1.08 -0.33
N GLN A 44 15.29 0.16 -0.92
CA GLN A 44 16.67 0.37 -1.37
C GLN A 44 16.78 0.67 -2.87
N ASN A 45 15.67 0.61 -3.62
CA ASN A 45 15.67 0.77 -5.06
C ASN A 45 15.28 2.20 -5.45
N ASP A 46 16.29 3.02 -5.72
CA ASP A 46 16.13 4.42 -6.13
C ASP A 46 15.54 4.58 -7.55
N ALA A 47 15.40 3.50 -8.31
CA ALA A 47 14.76 3.53 -9.63
C ALA A 47 13.22 3.47 -9.56
N LEU A 48 12.64 3.17 -8.39
CA LEU A 48 11.19 3.18 -8.21
C LEU A 48 10.66 4.60 -8.08
N ILE A 49 9.58 4.89 -8.81
CA ILE A 49 8.90 6.19 -8.76
C ILE A 49 8.30 6.44 -7.37
N ASP A 50 7.70 5.41 -6.78
CA ASP A 50 7.11 5.44 -5.44
C ASP A 50 7.54 4.18 -4.68
N LYS A 51 8.65 4.30 -3.95
CA LYS A 51 9.22 3.19 -3.18
C LYS A 51 8.41 2.89 -1.93
N GLU A 52 7.77 3.91 -1.35
CA GLU A 52 6.93 3.81 -0.16
C GLU A 52 5.68 2.97 -0.46
N SER A 53 4.94 3.26 -1.53
CA SER A 53 3.79 2.48 -1.96
C SER A 53 4.18 1.06 -2.39
N ALA A 54 5.30 0.91 -3.13
CA ALA A 54 5.78 -0.41 -3.54
C ALA A 54 6.13 -1.29 -2.32
N ARG A 55 6.80 -0.70 -1.32
CA ARG A 55 7.10 -1.38 -0.05
C ARG A 55 5.81 -1.73 0.69
N LEU A 56 4.87 -0.79 0.82
CA LEU A 56 3.60 -0.98 1.52
C LEU A 56 2.82 -2.19 0.96
N LEU A 57 2.81 -2.38 -0.36
CA LEU A 57 2.18 -3.55 -0.98
C LEU A 57 2.83 -4.87 -0.54
N TRP A 58 4.16 -4.91 -0.42
CA TRP A 58 4.86 -6.10 0.09
C TRP A 58 4.63 -6.33 1.58
N ASP A 59 4.58 -5.26 2.38
CA ASP A 59 4.23 -5.35 3.80
C ASP A 59 2.78 -5.84 3.98
N PHE A 60 1.86 -5.47 3.08
CA PHE A 60 0.51 -6.02 3.02
C PHE A 60 0.49 -7.52 2.67
N VAL A 61 1.31 -7.97 1.71
CA VAL A 61 1.46 -9.41 1.42
C VAL A 61 1.99 -10.17 2.64
N VAL A 62 2.96 -9.61 3.37
CA VAL A 62 3.46 -10.19 4.64
C VAL A 62 2.33 -10.32 5.66
N LEU A 63 1.50 -9.28 5.81
CA LEU A 63 0.34 -9.29 6.70
C LEU A 63 -0.65 -10.42 6.34
N LEU A 64 -1.02 -10.51 5.07
CA LEU A 64 -1.90 -11.58 4.55
C LEU A 64 -1.31 -12.96 4.83
N CYS A 65 -0.02 -13.17 4.55
CA CYS A 65 0.63 -14.44 4.83
C CYS A 65 0.57 -14.77 6.34
N ARG A 66 0.95 -13.83 7.21
CA ARG A 66 0.93 -14.02 8.67
C ARG A 66 -0.45 -14.40 9.17
N GLN A 67 -1.50 -13.74 8.68
CA GLN A 67 -2.88 -13.93 9.11
C GLN A 67 -3.64 -14.99 8.31
N ASN A 68 -2.97 -15.77 7.46
CA ASN A 68 -3.59 -16.78 6.60
C ASN A 68 -4.74 -16.22 5.75
N GLY A 69 -4.59 -14.98 5.27
CA GLY A 69 -5.56 -14.27 4.46
C GLY A 69 -6.74 -13.67 5.22
N THR A 70 -6.81 -13.80 6.56
CA THR A 70 -7.87 -13.20 7.38
C THR A 70 -7.39 -11.91 8.02
N VAL A 71 -7.65 -10.79 7.35
CA VAL A 71 -7.28 -9.44 7.80
C VAL A 71 -8.54 -8.66 8.14
N VAL A 72 -8.55 -7.95 9.27
CA VAL A 72 -9.64 -7.04 9.64
C VAL A 72 -9.25 -5.58 9.45
N GLY A 73 -10.23 -4.67 9.44
CA GLY A 73 -10.00 -3.25 9.18
C GLY A 73 -8.95 -2.59 10.10
N THR A 74 -8.81 -3.07 11.34
CA THR A 74 -7.79 -2.57 12.28
C THR A 74 -6.37 -2.93 11.86
N ASP A 75 -6.14 -4.12 11.29
CA ASP A 75 -4.82 -4.52 10.81
C ASP A 75 -4.38 -3.65 9.63
N ILE A 76 -5.34 -3.32 8.74
CA ILE A 76 -5.10 -2.44 7.58
C ILE A 76 -4.82 -1.01 8.06
N ALA A 77 -5.61 -0.52 9.04
CA ALA A 77 -5.39 0.81 9.61
C ALA A 77 -4.01 0.92 10.26
N GLU A 78 -3.58 -0.11 11.01
CA GLU A 78 -2.24 -0.16 11.60
C GLU A 78 -1.14 -0.13 10.53
N LEU A 79 -1.29 -0.92 9.46
CA LEU A 79 -0.34 -0.95 8.35
C LEU A 79 -0.23 0.42 7.64
N LEU A 80 -1.36 1.08 7.37
CA LEU A 80 -1.38 2.39 6.69
C LEU A 80 -0.85 3.53 7.56
N LEU A 81 -0.87 3.37 8.88
CA LEU A 81 -0.42 4.37 9.85
C LEU A 81 0.99 4.10 10.40
N GLN A 82 1.67 3.05 9.95
CA GLN A 82 2.91 2.54 10.56
C GLN A 82 4.04 3.59 10.70
N ASP A 83 4.22 4.46 9.71
CA ASP A 83 5.23 5.53 9.72
C ASP A 83 4.64 6.91 10.09
N HIS A 84 3.35 6.98 10.35
CA HIS A 84 2.69 8.21 10.75
C HIS A 84 2.95 8.48 12.23
N LYS A 85 3.58 9.62 12.54
CA LYS A 85 3.75 10.05 13.94
C LYS A 85 2.37 10.28 14.54
N THR A 86 1.86 9.31 15.28
CA THR A 86 0.67 9.49 16.11
C THR A 86 1.05 10.43 17.26
N VAL A 87 1.04 11.74 16.97
CA VAL A 87 0.97 12.74 18.04
C VAL A 87 -0.42 12.58 18.62
N TRP A 88 -0.52 11.76 19.66
CA TRP A 88 -1.65 11.79 20.57
C TRP A 88 -1.77 13.22 21.08
N LEU A 89 -2.66 14.00 20.47
CA LEU A 89 -2.94 15.34 20.95
C LEU A 89 -3.44 15.19 22.39
N PRO A 90 -2.79 15.83 23.38
CA PRO A 90 -3.25 15.78 24.76
C PRO A 90 -4.72 16.22 24.81
N GLY A 91 -5.61 15.34 25.25
CA GLY A 91 -7.06 15.59 25.32
C GLY A 91 -7.93 14.96 24.23
N LYS A 92 -7.36 14.30 23.22
CA LYS A 92 -8.10 13.44 22.28
C LYS A 92 -7.86 11.96 22.59
N SER A 93 -8.25 11.51 23.78
CA SER A 93 -8.35 10.07 24.01
C SER A 93 -9.43 9.50 23.07
N PRO A 94 -9.27 8.31 22.50
CA PRO A 94 -10.25 7.68 21.64
C PRO A 94 -11.38 7.15 22.54
N ASN A 95 -12.16 8.05 23.13
CA ASN A 95 -13.20 7.65 24.06
C ASN A 95 -14.45 7.14 23.33
N GLU A 96 -14.56 7.38 22.02
CA GLU A 96 -15.58 6.83 21.11
C GLU A 96 -15.02 6.81 19.67
N ALA A 97 -14.20 5.83 19.31
CA ALA A 97 -13.88 5.60 17.90
C ALA A 97 -15.10 4.96 17.21
N ASN A 98 -15.84 5.73 16.42
CA ASN A 98 -16.92 5.17 15.60
C ASN A 98 -16.27 4.32 14.50
N LEU A 99 -16.44 2.98 14.58
CA LEU A 99 -15.91 2.03 13.60
C LEU A 99 -16.36 2.39 12.18
N ILE A 100 -15.42 2.38 11.25
CA ILE A 100 -15.70 2.46 9.81
C ILE A 100 -16.00 1.05 9.32
N ASP A 101 -17.19 0.84 8.75
CA ASP A 101 -17.56 -0.42 8.10
C ASP A 101 -17.04 -0.41 6.66
N PHE A 102 -16.15 -1.36 6.34
CA PHE A 102 -15.59 -1.52 4.99
C PHE A 102 -16.46 -2.41 4.09
N THR A 103 -17.61 -2.89 4.57
CA THR A 103 -18.56 -3.64 3.75
C THR A 103 -19.63 -2.70 3.18
N ASN A 104 -19.51 -2.36 1.89
CA ASN A 104 -20.48 -1.61 1.06
C ASN A 104 -20.61 -0.09 1.23
N GLU A 105 -19.69 0.70 0.67
CA GLU A 105 -20.11 1.93 -0.03
C GLU A 105 -19.45 1.97 -1.41
N ALA A 106 -20.23 1.59 -2.42
CA ALA A 106 -19.91 1.84 -3.83
C ALA A 106 -19.85 3.36 -4.02
N VAL A 107 -18.67 3.88 -4.37
CA VAL A 107 -18.48 5.29 -4.66
C VAL A 107 -19.08 5.56 -6.05
N ASP A 108 -20.15 6.35 -6.03
CA ASP A 108 -20.92 6.78 -7.19
C ASP A 108 -20.14 7.83 -8.03
N HIS A 109 -20.28 7.70 -9.35
CA HIS A 109 -19.85 8.52 -10.49
C HIS A 109 -18.97 9.79 -10.32
N MET A 110 -17.91 9.88 -11.14
CA MET A 110 -17.55 11.13 -11.84
C MET A 110 -17.44 10.88 -13.36
N PRO A 111 -17.92 11.80 -14.23
CA PRO A 111 -17.86 11.64 -15.68
C PRO A 111 -16.50 12.07 -16.24
N GLU A 112 -16.07 11.37 -17.29
CA GLU A 112 -14.86 11.66 -18.06
C GLU A 112 -15.05 12.86 -19.01
N GLU A 113 -14.04 13.73 -19.12
CA GLU A 113 -13.99 14.75 -20.18
C GLU A 113 -12.60 14.83 -20.85
N SER A 114 -12.63 14.68 -22.18
CA SER A 114 -11.59 14.78 -23.23
C SER A 114 -10.65 15.99 -23.03
N GLY A 115 -9.32 15.93 -23.15
CA GLY A 115 -8.49 15.35 -24.21
C GLY A 115 -8.01 16.45 -25.19
N GLU A 116 -6.75 16.91 -25.03
CA GLU A 116 -5.86 17.57 -26.03
C GLU A 116 -5.50 19.08 -25.92
N ALA A 117 -6.17 19.95 -25.16
CA ALA A 117 -5.82 21.39 -25.13
C ALA A 117 -5.05 21.90 -23.87
N GLN A 118 -4.72 21.04 -22.91
CA GLN A 118 -4.41 21.49 -21.53
C GLN A 118 -2.93 21.54 -21.12
N LEU A 119 -1.97 21.11 -21.95
CA LEU A 119 -0.59 20.78 -21.51
C LEU A 119 0.19 21.90 -20.78
N SER A 120 -0.11 23.18 -20.98
CA SER A 120 0.53 24.30 -20.24
C SER A 120 -0.23 24.77 -19.00
N PHE A 121 -1.52 24.44 -18.88
CA PHE A 121 -2.36 24.66 -17.69
C PHE A 121 -2.27 23.47 -16.70
N LEU A 122 -1.69 22.35 -17.16
CA LEU A 122 -1.55 21.14 -16.35
C LEU A 122 -0.65 21.33 -15.14
N THR A 123 0.33 22.23 -15.14
CA THR A 123 1.26 22.32 -14.00
C THR A 123 0.55 22.87 -12.76
N ASP A 124 -0.23 23.94 -12.89
CA ASP A 124 -0.97 24.53 -11.76
C ASP A 124 -2.16 23.66 -11.33
N SER A 125 -2.82 22.99 -12.30
CA SER A 125 -3.89 22.01 -12.02
C SER A 125 -3.35 20.74 -11.35
N LEU A 126 -2.16 20.28 -11.74
CA LEU A 126 -1.47 19.14 -11.15
C LEU A 126 -1.02 19.44 -9.73
N ILE A 127 -0.48 20.63 -9.48
CA ILE A 127 -0.12 21.06 -8.11
C ILE A 127 -1.37 21.17 -7.24
N ALA A 128 -2.46 21.76 -7.73
CA ALA A 128 -3.71 21.84 -6.99
C ALA A 128 -4.35 20.47 -6.71
N THR A 129 -4.23 19.51 -7.64
CA THR A 129 -4.71 18.13 -7.45
C THR A 129 -3.82 17.34 -6.49
N ILE A 130 -2.50 17.52 -6.53
CA ILE A 130 -1.56 16.94 -5.55
C ILE A 130 -1.84 17.48 -4.14
N ASP A 131 -2.01 18.80 -3.99
CA ASP A 131 -2.35 19.44 -2.71
C ASP A 131 -3.72 18.98 -2.18
N SER A 132 -4.68 18.74 -3.08
CA SER A 132 -5.99 18.18 -2.73
C SER A 132 -5.87 16.74 -2.26
N LEU A 133 -5.05 15.92 -2.94
CA LEU A 133 -4.83 14.52 -2.60
C LEU A 133 -4.11 14.36 -1.26
N GLU A 134 -3.14 15.22 -0.96
CA GLU A 134 -2.46 15.22 0.34
C GLU A 134 -3.44 15.56 1.48
N LYS A 135 -4.30 16.56 1.29
CA LYS A 135 -5.37 16.91 2.25
C LYS A 135 -6.38 15.79 2.45
N GLU A 136 -6.77 15.11 1.37
CA GLU A 136 -7.70 13.99 1.44
C GLU A 136 -7.07 12.78 2.13
N THR A 137 -5.80 12.52 1.86
CA THR A 137 -5.01 11.48 2.54
C THR A 137 -4.90 11.77 4.04
N GLU A 138 -4.63 13.02 4.42
CA GLU A 138 -4.55 13.40 5.83
C GLU A 138 -5.91 13.31 6.53
N ARG A 139 -6.98 13.74 5.86
CA ARG A 139 -8.35 13.54 6.34
C ARG A 139 -8.66 12.05 6.53
N PHE A 140 -8.23 11.19 5.62
CA PHE A 140 -8.41 9.76 5.74
C PHE A 140 -7.64 9.19 6.94
N ARG A 141 -6.40 9.64 7.19
CA ARG A 141 -5.65 9.28 8.41
C ARG A 141 -6.37 9.71 9.69
N GLU A 142 -6.93 10.91 9.73
CA GLU A 142 -7.75 11.36 10.86
C GLU A 142 -8.95 10.44 11.10
N LEU A 143 -9.62 10.00 10.02
CA LEU A 143 -10.74 9.06 10.11
C LEU A 143 -10.30 7.69 10.64
N LEU A 144 -9.13 7.20 10.23
CA LEU A 144 -8.57 5.94 10.77
C LEU A 144 -8.22 6.05 12.26
N LEU A 145 -7.70 7.20 12.71
CA LEU A 145 -7.27 7.41 14.09
C LEU A 145 -8.44 7.70 15.05
N TYR A 146 -9.42 8.48 14.60
CA TYR A 146 -10.47 9.04 15.46
C TYR A 146 -11.88 8.58 15.12
N GLY A 147 -12.08 7.88 14.00
CA GLY A 147 -13.40 7.51 13.48
C GLY A 147 -14.19 8.71 12.93
N ARG A 148 -15.44 8.46 12.53
CA ARG A 148 -16.36 9.55 12.13
C ARG A 148 -16.75 10.38 13.36
N LYS A 149 -16.56 11.70 13.31
CA LYS A 149 -17.14 12.62 14.32
C LYS A 149 -18.66 12.65 14.13
N LYS A 150 -19.41 12.54 15.22
CA LYS A 150 -20.86 12.76 15.24
C LYS A 150 -21.20 14.22 15.00
#